data_AF-A0A8T7EPG0-F1
#
_entry.id   AF-A0A8T7EPG0-F1
#
_cell.length_a   1.000
_cell.length_b   1.000
_cell.length_c   1.000
_cell.angle_alpha   90.00
_cell.angle_beta   90.00
_cell.angle_gamma   90.00
#
_symmetry.space_group_name_H-M   'P 1'
#
loop_
_entity.id
_entity.type
_entity.pdbx_description
1 polymer ?
#
loop_
_entity_poly.entity_id
_entity_poly.type
_entity_poly.pdbx_seq_one_letter_code
_entity_poly.pdbx_strand_id
1 'polypeptide(L)'
;MNNPLTGQQTEPWPYLVTVIVTVLWLEVSMNTVNWLDGLDGLASGVAFIASVMLFIHSAFVLQPAQTSVSLLPLALMGATLGFLLFNFYPARIFLGSGRCSVTCSEP
;
A
#
# COMPACT_ATOMS: atom_id res chain seq x y z
N MET A 1 2.94 -26.79 -3.58
CA MET A 1 4.27 -26.15 -3.82
C MET A 1 5.31 -27.25 -3.84
N ASN A 2 6.41 -27.17 -4.61
CA ASN A 2 7.41 -28.24 -4.60
C ASN A 2 8.38 -28.04 -3.44
N ASN A 3 8.51 -29.05 -2.58
CA ASN A 3 9.51 -29.07 -1.53
C ASN A 3 10.92 -29.16 -2.16
N PRO A 4 11.80 -28.17 -2.00
CA PRO A 4 13.12 -28.16 -2.63
C PRO A 4 14.09 -29.21 -2.06
N LEU A 5 13.73 -29.91 -0.98
CA LEU A 5 14.56 -30.94 -0.34
C LEU A 5 14.10 -32.38 -0.62
N THR A 6 12.85 -32.58 -0.98
CA THR A 6 12.25 -33.93 -1.16
C THR A 6 11.52 -34.11 -2.49
N GLY A 7 11.40 -33.08 -3.32
CA GLY A 7 10.73 -33.15 -4.63
C GLY A 7 9.23 -33.48 -4.58
N GLN A 8 8.67 -33.66 -3.39
CA GLN A 8 7.26 -33.93 -3.16
C GLN A 8 6.46 -32.64 -3.25
N GLN A 9 5.27 -32.72 -3.86
CA GLN A 9 4.33 -31.61 -3.87
C GLN A 9 3.71 -31.53 -2.48
N THR A 10 3.94 -30.44 -1.75
CA THR A 10 3.18 -30.18 -0.53
C THR A 10 1.72 -30.02 -0.90
N GLU A 11 0.85 -30.72 -0.17
CA GLU A 11 -0.59 -30.64 -0.37
C GLU A 11 -1.04 -29.17 -0.31
N PRO A 12 -1.84 -28.70 -1.29
CA PRO A 12 -2.40 -27.37 -1.22
C PRO A 12 -3.23 -27.25 0.06
N TRP A 13 -3.06 -26.14 0.78
CA TRP A 13 -3.91 -25.82 1.92
C TRP A 13 -5.39 -25.89 1.52
N PRO A 14 -6.30 -26.26 2.44
CA PRO A 14 -7.72 -26.35 2.13
C PRO A 14 -8.21 -25.03 1.52
N TYR A 15 -9.00 -25.10 0.44
CA TYR A 15 -9.48 -23.91 -0.27
C TYR A 15 -10.17 -22.89 0.66
N LEU A 16 -10.90 -23.37 1.66
CA LEU A 16 -11.54 -22.52 2.67
C LEU A 16 -10.53 -21.71 3.48
N VAL A 17 -9.38 -22.29 3.82
CA VAL A 17 -8.32 -21.60 4.56
C VAL A 17 -7.68 -20.53 3.69
N THR A 18 -7.41 -20.81 2.41
CA THR A 18 -6.80 -19.81 1.52
C THR A 18 -7.71 -18.61 1.31
N VAL A 19 -9.02 -18.82 1.13
CA VAL A 19 -10.01 -17.74 0.99
C VAL A 19 -10.12 -16.89 2.25
N ILE A 20 -10.19 -17.52 3.43
CA ILE A 20 -10.28 -16.76 4.69
C ILE A 20 -9.01 -15.93 4.90
N VAL A 21 -7.83 -16.50 4.64
CA VAL A 21 -6.56 -15.79 4.78
C VAL A 21 -6.47 -14.62 3.81
N THR A 22 -6.90 -14.77 2.55
CA THR A 22 -6.85 -13.65 1.59
C THR A 22 -7.84 -12.55 1.93
N VAL A 23 -9.05 -12.87 2.39
CA VAL A 23 -10.04 -11.88 2.83
C VAL A 23 -9.54 -11.12 4.06
N LEU A 24 -9.10 -11.84 5.09
CA LEU A 24 -8.53 -11.22 6.29
C LEU A 24 -7.29 -10.37 5.97
N TRP A 25 -6.43 -10.83 5.07
CA TRP A 25 -5.26 -10.08 4.65
C TRP A 25 -5.62 -8.71 4.05
N LEU A 26 -6.67 -8.67 3.22
CA LEU A 26 -7.14 -7.44 2.60
C LEU A 26 -7.76 -6.49 3.63
N GLU A 27 -8.63 -6.99 4.50
CA GLU A 27 -9.26 -6.19 5.57
C GLU A 27 -8.22 -5.61 6.54
N VAL A 28 -7.24 -6.42 6.95
CA VAL A 28 -6.14 -6.00 7.83
C VAL A 28 -5.29 -4.94 7.14
N SER A 29 -4.95 -5.12 5.86
CA SER A 29 -4.16 -4.14 5.11
C SER A 29 -4.86 -2.78 5.03
N MET A 30 -6.16 -2.76 4.72
CA MET A 30 -6.96 -1.53 4.64
C MET A 30 -7.06 -0.83 5.99
N ASN A 31 -7.33 -1.59 7.06
CA ASN A 31 -7.39 -1.03 8.41
C ASN A 31 -6.04 -0.47 8.87
N THR A 32 -4.94 -1.14 8.53
CA THR A 32 -3.57 -0.70 8.87
C THR A 32 -3.23 0.63 8.19
N VAL A 33 -3.57 0.81 6.91
CA VAL A 33 -3.34 2.07 6.20
C VAL A 33 -4.13 3.22 6.83
N ASN A 34 -5.38 2.97 7.23
CA ASN A 34 -6.21 3.96 7.91
C ASN A 34 -5.63 4.38 9.29
N TRP A 35 -4.97 3.46 10.00
CA TRP A 35 -4.31 3.78 11.27
C TRP A 35 -3.02 4.59 11.06
N LEU A 36 -2.30 4.34 9.96
CA LEU A 36 -1.10 5.08 9.61
C LEU A 36 -1.40 6.52 9.19
N ASP A 37 -2.54 6.74 8.51
CA ASP A 37 -2.98 8.07 8.03
C ASP A 37 -3.37 9.03 9.18
N GLY A 38 -3.49 8.52 10.42
CA GLY A 38 -3.67 9.34 11.62
C GLY A 38 -2.40 10.06 12.11
N LEU A 39 -1.23 9.78 11.51
CA LEU A 39 0.04 10.42 11.82
C LEU A 39 0.58 11.11 10.55
N ASP A 40 0.45 12.45 10.50
CA ASP A 40 0.85 13.26 9.34
C ASP A 40 2.28 12.92 8.86
N GLY A 41 2.43 12.64 7.56
CA GLY A 41 3.71 12.41 6.88
C GLY A 41 4.25 10.98 6.89
N LEU A 42 3.93 10.19 7.93
CA LEU A 42 4.47 8.83 8.07
C LEU A 42 3.81 7.87 7.08
N ALA A 43 2.49 7.94 6.91
CA ALA A 43 1.75 7.07 5.99
C ALA A 43 2.24 7.21 4.54
N SER A 44 2.41 8.46 4.07
CA SER A 44 2.89 8.74 2.71
C SER A 44 4.32 8.27 2.49
N GLY A 45 5.18 8.34 3.51
CA GLY A 45 6.56 7.84 3.43
C GLY A 45 6.63 6.32 3.28
N VAL A 46 5.83 5.57 4.07
CA VAL A 46 5.74 4.12 3.97
C VAL A 46 5.16 3.68 2.63
N ALA A 47 4.12 4.37 2.14
CA ALA A 47 3.53 4.10 0.82
C ALA A 47 4.52 4.34 -0.33
N PHE A 48 5.35 5.39 -0.24
CA PHE A 48 6.41 5.66 -1.20
C PHE A 48 7.44 4.53 -1.23
N ILE A 49 7.98 4.13 -0.08
CA ILE A 49 8.98 3.05 0.01
C ILE A 49 8.42 1.72 -0.52
N ALA A 50 7.15 1.41 -0.20
CA ALA A 50 6.48 0.21 -0.69
C ALA A 50 6.33 0.23 -2.24
N SER A 51 5.95 1.37 -2.82
CA SER A 51 5.81 1.50 -4.28
C SER A 51 7.15 1.32 -5.02
N VAL A 52 8.26 1.83 -4.47
CA VAL A 52 9.61 1.65 -5.02
C VAL A 52 10.01 0.17 -5.00
N MET A 53 9.77 -0.52 -3.88
CA MET A 53 10.09 -1.94 -3.77
C MET A 53 9.28 -2.80 -4.76
N LEU A 54 8.00 -2.49 -4.94
CA LEU A 54 7.15 -3.17 -5.93
C LEU A 54 7.60 -2.91 -7.37
N PHE A 55 8.04 -1.68 -7.69
CA PHE A 55 8.60 -1.37 -9.00
C PHE A 55 9.89 -2.16 -9.26
N ILE A 56 10.82 -2.18 -8.31
CA ILE A 56 12.07 -2.95 -8.44
C ILE A 56 11.77 -4.45 -8.62
N HIS A 57 10.85 -5.00 -7.83
CA HIS A 57 10.51 -6.41 -7.90
C HIS A 57 9.85 -6.80 -9.23
N SER A 58 8.88 -6.01 -9.69
CA SER A 58 8.19 -6.26 -10.96
C SER A 58 9.08 -6.07 -12.20
N ALA A 59 10.03 -5.12 -12.15
CA ALA A 59 10.91 -4.82 -13.28
C ALA A 59 12.16 -5.72 -13.37
N PHE A 60 12.77 -6.09 -12.23
CA PHE A 60 14.08 -6.76 -12.23
C PHE A 60 14.05 -8.22 -11.75
N VAL A 61 13.05 -8.63 -10.95
CA VAL A 61 13.04 -9.97 -10.32
C VAL A 61 12.11 -10.95 -11.04
N LEU A 62 11.01 -10.47 -11.64
CA LEU A 62 10.11 -11.35 -12.39
C LEU A 62 10.64 -11.63 -13.81
N GLN A 63 10.83 -12.92 -14.12
CA GLN A 63 11.03 -13.42 -15.48
C GLN A 63 9.82 -14.30 -15.86
N PRO A 64 9.00 -13.93 -16.86
CA PRO A 64 9.11 -12.77 -17.75
C PRO A 64 8.68 -11.45 -17.10
N ALA A 65 9.34 -10.35 -17.49
CA ALA A 65 9.03 -9.02 -16.98
C ALA A 65 7.62 -8.59 -17.39
N GLN A 66 6.72 -8.45 -16.42
CA GLN A 66 5.35 -7.97 -16.63
C GLN A 66 5.33 -6.44 -16.58
N THR A 67 5.73 -5.80 -17.68
CA THR A 67 5.78 -4.34 -17.81
C THR A 67 4.42 -3.65 -17.64
N SER A 68 3.33 -4.34 -17.96
CA SER A 68 1.97 -3.85 -17.71
C SER A 68 1.67 -3.64 -16.23
N VAL A 69 2.22 -4.49 -15.35
CA VAL A 69 1.99 -4.43 -13.90
C VAL A 69 2.93 -3.42 -13.24
N SER A 70 4.13 -3.19 -13.79
CA SER A 70 5.11 -2.24 -13.24
C SER A 70 4.72 -0.77 -13.43
N LEU A 71 3.80 -0.45 -14.36
CA LEU A 71 3.31 0.93 -14.56
C LEU A 71 2.51 1.46 -13.37
N LEU A 72 1.77 0.58 -12.68
CA LEU A 72 0.96 0.94 -11.52
C LEU A 72 1.79 1.42 -10.32
N PRO A 73 2.81 0.66 -9.83
CA PRO A 73 3.68 1.12 -8.76
C PRO A 73 4.54 2.33 -9.17
N LEU A 74 4.87 2.49 -10.46
CA LEU A 74 5.57 3.69 -10.94
C LEU A 74 4.69 4.95 -10.82
N ALA A 75 3.41 4.86 -11.20
CA ALA A 75 2.46 5.95 -11.03
C ALA A 75 2.18 6.26 -9.55
N LEU A 76 2.07 5.21 -8.72
CA LEU A 76 1.91 5.32 -7.26
C LEU A 76 3.13 5.99 -6.60
N MET A 77 4.35 5.65 -7.04
CA MET A 77 5.58 6.30 -6.61
C MET A 77 5.56 7.80 -6.93
N GLY A 78 5.18 8.17 -8.16
CA GLY A 78 5.04 9.58 -8.54
C GLY A 78 3.98 10.33 -7.73
N ALA A 79 2.82 9.71 -7.51
CA ALA A 79 1.73 10.30 -6.72
C ALA A 79 2.11 10.46 -5.24
N THR A 80 2.72 9.45 -4.63
CA THR A 80 3.16 9.49 -3.22
C THR A 80 4.31 10.47 -3.01
N LEU A 81 5.25 10.59 -3.94
CA LEU A 81 6.34 11.59 -3.88
C LEU A 81 5.80 13.01 -4.02
N GLY A 82 4.87 13.24 -4.95
CA GLY A 82 4.16 14.52 -5.08
C GLY A 82 3.41 14.88 -3.80
N PHE A 83 2.70 13.92 -3.21
CA PHE A 83 1.95 14.11 -1.97
C PHE A 83 2.87 14.35 -0.76
N LEU A 84 3.97 13.61 -0.64
CA LEU A 84 4.98 13.77 0.41
C LEU A 84 5.54 15.21 0.42
N LEU A 85 5.80 15.78 -0.76
CA LEU A 85 6.31 17.15 -0.88
C LEU A 85 5.33 18.22 -0.38
N PHE A 86 4.01 17.97 -0.49
CA PHE A 86 2.96 18.86 0.03
C PHE A 86 2.52 18.54 1.48
N ASN A 87 2.96 17.39 2.02
CA ASN A 87 2.65 16.91 3.36
C ASN A 87 3.78 17.19 4.37
N PHE A 88 5.01 17.48 3.92
CA PHE A 88 6.09 17.95 4.80
C PHE A 88 5.81 19.36 5.34
N TYR A 89 6.05 19.56 6.65
CA TYR A 89 5.71 20.78 7.38
C TYR A 89 6.20 22.07 6.68
N PRO A 90 5.32 23.06 6.42
CA PRO A 90 3.92 23.18 6.85
C PRO A 90 2.93 22.47 5.91
N ALA A 91 2.17 21.50 6.44
CA ALA A 91 1.21 20.68 5.69
C ALA A 91 0.06 21.52 5.11
N ARG A 92 -0.18 21.39 3.80
CA ARG A 92 -1.18 22.19 3.05
C ARG A 92 -2.47 21.42 2.77
N ILE A 93 -2.46 20.10 2.88
CA ILE A 93 -3.57 19.19 2.53
C ILE A 93 -3.68 18.14 3.63
N PHE A 94 -4.78 18.18 4.38
CA PHE A 94 -5.13 17.16 5.37
C PHE A 94 -5.98 16.06 4.72
N LEU A 95 -5.59 14.80 4.91
CA LEU A 95 -6.41 13.64 4.58
C LEU A 95 -7.38 13.40 5.75
N GLY A 96 -8.56 14.01 5.68
CA GLY A 96 -9.57 13.84 6.73
C GLY A 96 -10.80 14.68 6.49
N SER A 97 -11.97 14.03 6.62
CA SER A 97 -13.29 14.63 6.46
C SER A 97 -13.40 15.92 7.25
N GLY A 98 -13.69 17.02 6.54
CA GLY A 98 -14.08 18.28 7.14
C GLY A 98 -15.27 18.08 8.08
N ARG A 99 -14.99 17.90 9.37
CA ARG A 99 -15.83 18.50 10.40
C ARG A 99 -15.53 19.98 10.37
N CYS A 100 -16.02 20.62 9.32
CA CYS A 100 -16.45 22.00 9.43
C CYS A 100 -17.67 21.97 10.34
N SER A 101 -17.45 21.89 11.65
CA SER A 101 -18.39 22.49 12.58
C SER A 101 -18.26 23.98 12.29
N VAL A 102 -19.18 24.45 11.46
CA VAL A 102 -19.61 25.83 11.31
C VAL A 102 -19.93 26.41 12.70
N THR A 103 -18.90 26.70 13.48
CA THR A 103 -18.95 27.75 14.49
C THR A 103 -18.32 28.94 13.82
N CYS A 104 -19.19 29.67 13.12
CA CYS A 104 -18.99 31.03 12.67
C CYS A 104 -18.17 31.82 13.71
N SER A 105 -16.93 32.14 13.37
CA SER A 105 -16.42 33.46 13.70
C SER A 105 -16.92 34.38 12.61
N GLU A 106 -17.80 35.32 12.93
CA GLU A 106 -17.69 36.68 12.43
C GLU A 106 -18.74 37.58 13.09
N PRO A 107 -18.48 38.89 13.23
CA PRO A 107 -17.20 39.60 13.33
C PRO A 107 -16.93 40.18 14.74
#